data_AF-A0A397SD61-F1
#
_entry.id   AF-A0A397SD61-F1
#
_cell.length_a   1.000
_cell.length_b   1.000
_cell.length_c   1.000
_cell.angle_alpha   90.00
_cell.angle_beta   90.00
_cell.angle_gamma   90.00
#
_symmetry.space_group_name_H-M   'P 1'
#
loop_
_entity.id
_entity.type
_entity.pdbx_description
1 polymer ?
#
loop_
_entity_poly.entity_id
_entity_poly.type
_entity_poly.pdbx_seq_one_letter_code
_entity_poly.pdbx_strand_id
1 'polypeptide(L)'
;MVKTNFNKETDNLIIKLVKKWEHHPKHYAKIHEVIPEYTSKQIRQRWKDKLNPKLCHDCLNEAEKKFVIRWVNNRKTPEIRWSELVSALQNKFGRLHSENKPKNFWYSEYRKSRSKNNVITQNDDKNEDISPLDILVQEAIKFNFFNE
;
A
#
# COMPACT_ATOMS: atom_id res chain seq x y z
N MET A 1 15.96 -20.36 -0.90
CA MET A 1 15.13 -19.95 0.25
C MET A 1 13.76 -20.58 0.11
N VAL A 2 13.39 -21.49 1.01
CA VAL A 2 12.03 -22.03 1.07
C VAL A 2 11.10 -20.89 1.49
N LYS A 3 10.12 -20.52 0.65
CA LYS A 3 9.06 -19.57 1.04
C LYS A 3 8.08 -20.30 1.94
N THR A 4 8.30 -20.26 3.25
CA THR A 4 7.32 -20.70 4.24
C THR A 4 6.13 -19.73 4.20
N ASN A 5 4.95 -20.26 3.86
CA ASN A 5 3.72 -19.49 3.91
C ASN A 5 3.16 -19.50 5.34
N PHE A 6 2.81 -18.32 5.84
CA PHE A 6 2.07 -18.18 7.10
C PHE A 6 0.75 -18.96 7.04
N ASN A 7 0.54 -19.84 8.02
CA ASN A 7 -0.71 -20.58 8.22
C ASN A 7 -1.46 -20.05 9.46
N LYS A 8 -2.69 -20.55 9.67
CA LYS A 8 -3.56 -20.10 10.77
C LYS A 8 -2.97 -20.35 12.16
N GLU A 9 -2.26 -21.47 12.33
CA GLU A 9 -1.61 -21.81 13.61
C GLU A 9 -0.49 -20.84 13.95
N THR A 10 0.36 -20.54 12.96
CA THR A 10 1.43 -19.53 13.06
C THR A 10 0.84 -18.16 13.36
N ASP A 11 -0.21 -17.76 12.63
CA ASP A 11 -0.87 -16.47 12.83
C ASP A 11 -1.43 -16.34 14.26
N ASN A 12 -2.08 -17.40 14.77
CA ASN A 12 -2.57 -17.44 16.16
C ASN A 12 -1.44 -17.35 17.18
N LEU A 13 -0.31 -18.01 16.92
CA LEU A 13 0.86 -17.94 17.78
C LEU A 13 1.46 -16.52 17.80
N ILE A 14 1.59 -15.89 16.63
CA ILE A 14 2.06 -14.50 16.51
C ILE A 14 1.14 -13.56 17.31
N ILE A 15 -0.19 -13.69 17.18
CA ILE A 15 -1.15 -12.87 17.93
C ILE A 15 -0.93 -13.00 19.44
N LYS A 16 -0.80 -14.23 19.94
CA LYS A 16 -0.54 -14.50 21.37
C LYS A 16 0.77 -13.87 21.83
N LEU A 17 1.85 -14.03 21.06
CA LEU A 17 3.18 -13.56 21.45
C LEU A 17 3.32 -12.03 21.34
N VAL A 18 2.71 -11.39 20.34
CA VAL A 18 2.66 -9.92 20.26
C VAL A 18 1.94 -9.35 21.47
N LYS A 19 0.79 -9.91 21.85
CA LYS A 19 0.06 -9.48 23.06
C LYS A 19 0.89 -9.71 24.33
N LYS A 20 1.59 -10.84 24.44
CA LYS A 20 2.44 -11.16 25.59
C LYS A 20 3.61 -10.19 25.77
N TRP A 21 4.14 -9.64 24.68
CA TRP A 21 5.35 -8.83 24.69
C TRP A 21 5.15 -7.41 24.16
N GLU A 22 3.93 -6.89 24.09
CA GLU A 22 3.64 -5.60 23.46
C GLU A 22 4.42 -4.42 24.06
N HIS A 23 4.75 -4.49 25.36
CA HIS A 23 5.56 -3.49 26.06
C HIS A 23 7.07 -3.62 25.85
N HIS A 24 7.54 -4.69 25.18
CA HIS A 24 8.96 -4.92 24.96
C HIS A 24 9.44 -4.22 23.66
N PRO A 25 10.47 -3.35 23.71
CA PRO A 25 10.92 -2.56 22.54
C PRO A 25 11.29 -3.41 21.32
N LYS A 26 11.84 -4.60 21.55
CA LYS A 26 12.26 -5.55 20.50
C LYS A 26 11.38 -6.81 20.45
N HIS A 27 10.09 -6.69 20.75
CA HIS A 27 9.19 -7.85 20.85
C HIS A 27 9.21 -8.73 19.60
N TYR A 28 9.24 -8.18 18.39
CA TYR A 28 9.35 -9.02 17.17
C TYR A 28 10.62 -9.87 17.10
N ALA A 29 11.75 -9.41 17.64
CA ALA A 29 12.96 -10.22 17.72
C ALA A 29 12.76 -11.39 18.69
N LYS A 30 12.10 -11.14 19.82
CA LYS A 30 11.74 -12.18 20.79
C LYS A 30 10.73 -13.19 20.21
N ILE A 31 9.83 -12.75 19.33
CA ILE A 31 8.90 -13.65 18.61
C ILE A 31 9.66 -14.52 17.63
N HIS A 32 10.65 -13.98 16.93
CA HIS A 32 11.51 -14.77 16.04
C HIS A 32 12.28 -15.87 16.80
N GLU A 33 12.73 -15.62 18.03
CA GLU A 33 13.36 -16.66 18.87
C GLU A 33 12.42 -17.84 19.16
N VAL A 34 11.10 -17.62 19.17
CA VAL A 34 10.09 -18.69 19.37
C VAL A 34 9.64 -19.32 18.06
N ILE A 35 9.64 -18.55 16.97
CA ILE A 35 9.20 -18.99 15.64
C ILE A 35 10.35 -18.71 14.64
N PRO A 36 11.44 -19.49 14.69
CA PRO A 36 12.64 -19.23 13.91
C PRO A 36 12.42 -19.38 12.39
N GLU A 37 11.31 -20.00 11.97
CA GLU A 37 10.92 -20.17 10.57
C GLU A 37 10.64 -18.83 9.85
N TYR A 38 10.38 -17.75 10.61
CA TYR A 38 10.11 -16.43 10.06
C TYR A 38 11.00 -15.39 10.71
N THR A 39 11.62 -14.55 9.89
CA THR A 39 12.38 -13.39 10.36
C THR A 39 11.49 -12.39 11.11
N SER A 40 12.09 -11.62 12.02
CA SER A 40 11.41 -10.52 12.72
C SER A 40 10.72 -9.54 11.77
N LYS A 41 11.30 -9.32 10.57
CA LYS A 41 10.72 -8.46 9.53
C LYS A 41 9.44 -9.07 8.95
N GLN A 42 9.45 -10.36 8.63
CA GLN A 42 8.26 -11.07 8.13
C GLN A 42 7.15 -11.07 9.18
N ILE A 43 7.47 -11.34 10.44
CA ILE A 43 6.51 -11.32 11.56
C ILE A 43 5.89 -9.93 11.71
N ARG A 44 6.71 -8.87 11.76
CA ARG A 44 6.23 -7.49 11.83
C ARG A 44 5.33 -7.12 10.65
N GLN A 45 5.72 -7.51 9.43
CA GLN A 45 4.91 -7.25 8.24
C GLN A 45 3.58 -7.98 8.31
N ARG A 46 3.58 -9.26 8.68
CA ARG A 46 2.37 -10.07 8.85
C ARG A 46 1.42 -9.44 9.88
N TRP A 47 1.96 -8.96 11.00
CA TRP A 47 1.19 -8.25 12.01
C TRP A 47 0.55 -6.96 11.47
N LYS A 48 1.36 -6.07 10.89
CA LYS A 48 0.90 -4.77 10.35
C LYS A 48 -0.13 -4.90 9.23
N ASP A 49 -0.05 -5.96 8.43
CA ASP A 49 -0.90 -6.12 7.25
C ASP A 49 -2.17 -6.92 7.52
N LYS A 50 -2.12 -7.88 8.44
CA LYS A 50 -3.18 -8.90 8.59
C LYS A 50 -3.62 -9.20 10.01
N LEU A 51 -2.72 -9.21 11.00
CA LEU A 51 -3.04 -9.78 12.32
C LEU A 51 -3.40 -8.74 13.38
N ASN A 52 -3.03 -7.47 13.19
CA ASN A 52 -3.36 -6.41 14.13
C ASN A 52 -4.89 -6.25 14.23
N PRO A 53 -5.51 -6.49 15.42
CA PRO A 53 -6.96 -6.44 15.59
C PRO A 53 -7.59 -5.06 15.32
N LYS A 54 -6.79 -4.00 15.32
CA LYS A 54 -7.26 -2.64 14.99
C LYS A 54 -7.44 -2.42 13.49
N LEU A 55 -6.99 -3.35 12.64
CA LEU A 55 -7.11 -3.22 11.19
C LEU A 55 -8.55 -3.43 10.73
N CYS A 56 -9.03 -2.51 9.90
CA CYS A 56 -10.23 -2.67 9.11
C CYS A 56 -9.91 -3.49 7.86
N HIS A 57 -10.46 -4.70 7.80
CA HIS A 57 -10.29 -5.62 6.68
C HIS A 57 -11.27 -5.38 5.52
N ASP A 58 -12.27 -4.54 5.73
CA ASP A 58 -13.26 -4.17 4.71
C ASP A 58 -12.59 -3.56 3.48
N CYS A 59 -13.32 -3.56 2.37
CA CYS A 59 -12.93 -2.80 1.19
C CYS A 59 -12.97 -1.30 1.48
N LEU A 60 -12.13 -0.54 0.78
CA LEU A 60 -12.26 0.93 0.77
C LEU A 60 -13.65 1.27 0.20
N ASN A 61 -14.41 2.07 0.92
CA ASN A 61 -15.68 2.61 0.43
C ASN A 61 -15.44 3.70 -0.63
N GLU A 62 -16.49 4.15 -1.31
CA GLU A 62 -16.37 5.14 -2.38
C GLU A 62 -15.79 6.48 -1.91
N ALA A 63 -16.08 6.91 -0.69
CA ALA A 63 -15.53 8.15 -0.14
C ALA A 63 -14.02 8.02 0.16
N GLU A 64 -13.59 6.88 0.70
CA GLU A 64 -12.19 6.53 0.95
C GLU A 64 -11.41 6.43 -0.36
N LYS A 65 -11.98 5.77 -1.38
CA LYS A 65 -11.40 5.67 -2.73
C LYS A 65 -11.16 7.05 -3.34
N LYS A 66 -12.18 7.92 -3.35
CA LYS A 66 -12.06 9.31 -3.83
C LYS A 66 -11.01 10.09 -3.05
N PHE A 67 -10.94 9.86 -1.73
CA PHE A 67 -9.94 10.48 -0.89
C PHE A 67 -8.52 10.04 -1.26
N VAL A 68 -8.28 8.75 -1.48
CA VAL A 68 -6.97 8.22 -1.91
C VAL A 68 -6.54 8.86 -3.23
N ILE A 69 -7.42 8.90 -4.23
CA ILE A 69 -7.12 9.52 -5.54
C ILE A 69 -6.71 10.99 -5.36
N ARG A 70 -7.52 11.76 -4.63
CA ARG A 70 -7.23 13.18 -4.38
C ARG A 70 -5.94 13.39 -3.62
N TRP A 71 -5.71 12.61 -2.57
CA TRP A 71 -4.51 12.70 -1.74
C TRP A 71 -3.25 12.42 -2.57
N VAL A 72 -3.28 11.35 -3.38
CA VAL A 72 -2.15 11.00 -4.24
C VAL A 72 -1.93 12.06 -5.33
N ASN A 73 -2.98 12.60 -5.95
CA ASN A 73 -2.82 13.64 -6.98
C ASN A 73 -2.29 14.96 -6.42
N ASN A 74 -2.60 15.31 -5.18
CA ASN A 74 -2.18 16.58 -4.56
C ASN A 74 -0.77 16.52 -3.93
N ARG A 75 -0.01 15.44 -4.16
CA ARG A 75 1.32 15.26 -3.57
C ARG A 75 2.34 16.20 -4.23
N LYS A 76 3.26 16.72 -3.42
CA LYS A 76 4.37 17.56 -3.91
C LYS A 76 5.55 16.75 -4.47
N THR A 77 5.69 15.49 -4.05
CA THR A 77 6.80 14.62 -4.41
C THR A 77 6.33 13.42 -5.23
N PRO A 78 7.15 12.88 -6.14
CA PRO A 78 6.78 11.70 -6.92
C PRO A 78 6.56 10.46 -6.01
N GLU A 79 7.31 10.35 -4.92
CA GLU A 79 7.20 9.27 -3.95
C GLU A 79 5.89 9.33 -3.14
N ILE A 80 5.19 8.19 -3.05
CA ILE A 80 3.95 8.05 -2.28
C ILE A 80 4.27 7.45 -0.90
N ARG A 81 4.07 8.23 0.15
CA ARG A 81 4.21 7.78 1.54
C ARG A 81 2.91 7.14 2.04
N TRP A 82 2.77 5.84 1.80
CA TRP A 82 1.54 5.08 2.14
C TRP A 82 1.17 5.15 3.63
N SER A 83 2.15 5.19 4.53
CA SER A 83 1.92 5.33 5.98
C SER A 83 1.25 6.66 6.35
N GLU A 84 1.64 7.76 5.70
CA GLU A 84 1.02 9.08 5.88
C GLU A 84 -0.42 9.08 5.34
N LEU A 85 -0.64 8.49 4.18
CA LEU A 85 -1.98 8.34 3.59
C LEU A 85 -2.91 7.50 4.48
N VAL A 86 -2.43 6.37 5.02
CA VAL A 86 -3.21 5.55 5.96
C VAL A 86 -3.56 6.34 7.23
N SER A 87 -2.62 7.12 7.76
CA SER A 87 -2.87 7.96 8.93
C SER A 87 -3.92 9.03 8.63
N ALA A 88 -3.85 9.65 7.45
CA ALA A 88 -4.86 10.61 6.99
C ALA A 88 -6.25 9.97 6.78
N LEU A 89 -6.31 8.76 6.24
CA LEU A 89 -7.55 7.98 6.12
C LEU A 89 -8.15 7.68 7.51
N GLN A 90 -7.34 7.21 8.44
CA GLN A 90 -7.79 6.91 9.80
C GLN A 90 -8.32 8.16 10.50
N ASN A 91 -7.60 9.28 10.40
CA ASN A 91 -8.03 10.55 11.00
C ASN A 91 -9.35 11.06 10.41
N LYS A 92 -9.61 10.81 9.12
CA LYS A 92 -10.81 11.29 8.43
C LYS A 92 -12.02 10.37 8.56
N PHE A 93 -11.82 9.05 8.51
CA PHE A 93 -12.89 8.05 8.42
C PHE A 93 -13.00 7.14 9.64
N GLY A 94 -12.08 7.27 10.61
CA GLY A 94 -12.05 6.44 11.82
C GLY A 94 -11.60 4.98 11.58
N ARG A 95 -11.19 4.64 10.35
CA ARG A 95 -10.82 3.27 9.95
C ARG A 95 -9.34 3.16 9.68
N LEU A 96 -8.68 2.25 10.39
CA LEU A 96 -7.27 1.93 10.16
C LEU A 96 -7.16 0.83 9.10
N HIS A 97 -6.77 1.18 7.88
CA HIS A 97 -6.43 0.19 6.85
C HIS A 97 -4.95 -0.14 6.86
N SER A 98 -4.56 -1.34 6.38
CA SER A 98 -3.16 -1.62 6.12
C SER A 98 -2.63 -0.79 4.95
N GLU A 99 -1.34 -0.46 4.93
CA GLU A 99 -0.70 0.31 3.84
C GLU A 99 -0.95 -0.32 2.46
N ASN A 100 -1.09 -1.65 2.40
CA ASN A 100 -1.36 -2.38 1.18
C ASN A 100 -2.76 -2.08 0.59
N LYS A 101 -3.76 -1.70 1.39
CA LYS A 101 -5.12 -1.42 0.90
C LYS A 101 -5.17 -0.23 -0.06
N PRO A 102 -4.79 1.01 0.34
CA PRO A 102 -4.75 2.15 -0.58
C PRO A 102 -3.72 1.96 -1.68
N LYS A 103 -2.60 1.29 -1.41
CA LYS A 103 -1.57 0.97 -2.41
C LYS A 103 -2.12 0.11 -3.55
N ASN A 104 -2.76 -1.02 -3.21
CA ASN A 104 -3.32 -1.93 -4.21
C ASN A 104 -4.46 -1.27 -4.98
N PHE A 105 -5.30 -0.48 -4.30
CA PHE A 105 -6.35 0.31 -4.95
C PHE A 105 -5.76 1.28 -5.98
N TRP A 106 -4.81 2.13 -5.58
CA TRP A 106 -4.19 3.11 -6.47
C TRP A 106 -3.56 2.48 -7.70
N TYR A 107 -2.73 1.45 -7.54
CA TYR A 107 -2.10 0.79 -8.70
C TYR A 107 -3.10 0.03 -9.57
N SER A 108 -4.19 -0.47 -9.01
CA SER A 108 -5.29 -1.03 -9.80
C SER A 108 -5.96 0.03 -10.66
N GLU A 109 -6.32 1.18 -10.08
CA GLU A 109 -6.92 2.29 -10.81
C GLU A 109 -5.98 2.89 -11.85
N TYR A 110 -4.70 3.06 -11.51
CA TYR A 110 -3.68 3.53 -12.46
C TYR A 110 -3.53 2.62 -13.68
N ARG A 111 -3.56 1.29 -13.48
CA ARG A 111 -3.54 0.35 -14.63
C ARG A 111 -4.79 0.48 -15.50
N LYS A 112 -5.96 0.67 -14.89
CA LYS A 112 -7.22 0.85 -15.61
C LYS A 112 -7.24 2.14 -16.43
N SER A 113 -6.74 3.25 -15.89
CA SER A 113 -6.67 4.51 -16.65
C SER A 113 -5.74 4.37 -17.84
N ARG A 114 -4.59 3.69 -17.69
CA ARG A 114 -3.66 3.43 -18.80
C ARG A 114 -4.27 2.57 -19.90
N SER A 115 -4.99 1.51 -19.54
CA SER A 115 -5.69 0.67 -20.53
C SER A 115 -6.78 1.43 -21.28
N LYS A 116 -7.52 2.33 -20.62
CA LYS A 116 -8.52 3.19 -21.29
C LYS A 116 -7.85 4.18 -22.25
N ASN A 117 -6.74 4.79 -21.84
CA ASN A 117 -6.01 5.73 -22.68
C ASN A 117 -5.40 5.05 -23.92
N ASN A 118 -4.84 3.83 -23.77
CA ASN A 118 -4.29 3.06 -24.89
C ASN A 118 -5.36 2.65 -25.94
N VAL A 119 -6.59 2.40 -25.51
CA VAL A 119 -7.71 2.13 -26.44
C VAL A 119 -8.12 3.39 -27.20
N ILE A 120 -7.92 4.57 -26.61
CA ILE A 120 -8.22 5.86 -27.24
C ILE A 120 -7.09 6.25 -28.21
N THR A 121 -5.82 6.05 -27.86
CA THR A 121 -4.66 6.44 -28.69
C THR A 121 -4.35 5.48 -29.83
N GLN A 122 -4.89 4.26 -29.86
CA GLN A 122 -4.81 3.37 -31.03
C GLN A 122 -5.68 3.85 -32.22
N ASN A 123 -6.42 4.96 -32.06
CA ASN A 123 -7.15 5.60 -33.15
C ASN A 123 -6.36 6.74 -33.83
N ASP A 124 -5.19 7.15 -33.31
CA ASP A 124 -4.37 8.21 -33.90
C ASP A 124 -2.91 7.76 -34.03
N ASP A 125 -2.51 7.44 -35.26
CA ASP A 125 -1.14 7.10 -35.64
C ASP A 125 -0.12 8.21 -35.29
N LYS A 126 0.88 7.89 -34.46
CA LYS A 126 2.33 7.95 -34.79
C LYS A 126 3.20 7.63 -33.56
N ASN A 127 4.06 6.62 -33.72
CA ASN A 127 5.00 6.11 -32.74
C ASN A 127 6.31 6.93 -32.70
N GLU A 128 6.71 7.38 -31.51
CA GLU A 128 8.11 7.54 -31.12
C GLU A 128 8.33 6.76 -29.81
N ASP A 129 9.32 5.87 -29.81
CA ASP A 129 9.58 4.90 -28.74
C ASP A 129 10.24 5.59 -27.54
N ILE A 130 9.42 6.28 -26.74
CA ILE A 130 9.84 6.96 -25.52
C ILE A 130 9.75 5.97 -24.35
N SER A 131 10.84 5.85 -23.58
CA SER A 131 10.92 4.96 -22.42
C SER A 131 9.72 5.14 -21.48
N PRO A 132 9.13 4.06 -20.94
CA PRO A 132 8.01 4.14 -20.01
C PRO A 132 8.28 5.00 -18.77
N LEU A 133 9.54 5.14 -18.36
CA LEU A 133 9.95 6.06 -17.28
C LEU A 133 9.94 7.52 -17.71
N ASP A 134 10.30 7.82 -18.96
CA ASP A 134 10.30 9.19 -19.49
C ASP A 134 8.87 9.69 -19.67
N ILE A 135 7.94 8.81 -20.07
CA ILE A 135 6.50 9.13 -20.11
C ILE A 135 5.97 9.45 -18.70
N LEU A 136 6.37 8.68 -17.69
CA LEU A 136 5.97 8.89 -16.29
C LEU A 136 6.49 10.23 -15.73
N VAL A 137 7.69 10.63 -16.12
CA VAL A 137 8.27 11.92 -15.75
C VAL A 137 7.56 13.06 -16.50
N GLN A 138 7.30 12.90 -17.80
CA GLN A 138 6.62 13.92 -18.61
C GLN A 138 5.16 14.14 -18.22
N GLU A 139 4.40 13.08 -17.89
CA GLU A 139 3.02 13.19 -17.39
C GLU A 139 2.98 13.84 -16.01
N ALA A 140 3.93 13.54 -15.13
CA ALA A 140 4.03 14.16 -13.81
C ALA A 140 4.38 15.67 -13.90
N ILE A 141 5.17 16.08 -14.90
CA ILE A 141 5.49 17.49 -15.16
C ILE A 141 4.29 18.23 -15.78
N LYS A 142 3.57 17.61 -16.72
CA LYS A 142 2.39 18.22 -17.36
C LYS A 142 1.26 18.55 -16.39
N PHE A 143 1.05 17.76 -15.35
CA PHE A 143 0.00 18.02 -14.35
C PHE A 143 0.35 19.10 -13.32
N ASN A 144 1.59 19.59 -13.28
CA ASN A 144 2.06 20.56 -12.29
C ASN A 144 2.32 21.98 -12.84
N PHE A 145 2.00 22.28 -14.11
CA PHE A 145 2.39 23.56 -14.73
C PHE A 145 1.27 24.37 -15.42
N PHE A 146 0.00 23.95 -15.35
CA PHE A 146 -1.12 24.78 -15.79
C PHE A 146 -2.21 24.77 -14.72
N ASN A 147 -2.12 25.70 -13.78
CA ASN A 147 -3.22 26.33 -13.04
C ASN A 147 -2.63 27.47 -12.20
N GLU A 148 -2.18 28.53 -12.89
CA GLU A 148 -2.42 29.91 -12.45
C GLU A 148 -3.57 30.46 -13.27
#